data_AF-A0A959FT18-F1
#
_entry.id   AF-A0A959FT18-F1
#
_cell.length_a   1.000
_cell.length_b   1.000
_cell.length_c   1.000
_cell.angle_alpha   90.00
_cell.angle_beta   90.00
_cell.angle_gamma   90.00
#
_symmetry.space_group_name_H-M   'P 1'
#
loop_
_entity.id
_entity.type
_entity.pdbx_description
1 polymer ?
#
loop_
_entity_poly.entity_id
_entity_poly.type
_entity_poly.pdbx_seq_one_letter_code
_entity_poly.pdbx_strand_id
1 'polypeptide(L)'
;LVGILVNDALVFVTTYNQNLQEGQAQMDALIDAGLSRFRPIVLTSVTTFAGLAPLLFEKSLQAQFLIPMAISVSFGLLVITMIILVLLPVLLVFFNRTKVLASSAWNGEKPSYEAVEAAVSKKGGYDFVIYMVLIFIALAILLSMFGGQIATAIAGN
;
A
#
# COMPACT_ATOMS: atom_id res chain seq x y z
N LEU A 1 -3.35 12.17 10.52
CA LEU A 1 -3.50 10.71 10.38
C LEU A 1 -2.67 10.15 9.22
N VAL A 2 -2.88 10.61 7.98
CA VAL A 2 -2.15 10.09 6.79
C VAL A 2 -0.64 10.08 6.97
N GLY A 3 -0.05 11.14 7.54
CA GLY A 3 1.40 11.18 7.78
C GLY A 3 1.94 10.07 8.69
N ILE A 4 1.21 9.71 9.76
CA ILE A 4 1.60 8.62 10.67
C ILE A 4 1.57 7.29 9.91
N LEU A 5 0.48 7.05 9.17
CA LEU A 5 0.32 5.84 8.36
C LEU A 5 1.42 5.70 7.30
N VAL A 6 1.71 6.79 6.57
CA VAL A 6 2.73 6.77 5.52
C VAL A 6 4.11 6.48 6.13
N ASN A 7 4.40 7.03 7.31
CA ASN A 7 5.64 6.75 8.02
C ASN A 7 5.74 5.26 8.42
N ASP A 8 4.69 4.71 9.02
CA ASP A 8 4.67 3.30 9.45
C ASP A 8 4.88 2.36 8.25
N ALA A 9 4.19 2.61 7.14
CA ALA A 9 4.31 1.82 5.92
C ALA A 9 5.67 1.98 5.24
N LEU A 10 6.21 3.20 5.19
CA LEU A 10 7.51 3.49 4.57
C LEU A 10 8.64 2.78 5.31
N VAL A 11 8.67 2.85 6.64
CA VAL A 11 9.70 2.17 7.45
C VAL A 11 9.58 0.64 7.31
N PHE A 12 8.35 0.11 7.25
CA PHE A 12 8.13 -1.31 6.99
C PHE A 12 8.68 -1.74 5.62
N VAL A 13 8.29 -1.04 4.55
CA VAL A 13 8.72 -1.38 3.18
C VAL A 13 10.24 -1.22 3.03
N THR A 14 10.83 -0.23 3.68
CA THR A 14 12.30 -0.04 3.68
C THR A 14 13.00 -1.21 4.35
N THR A 15 12.50 -1.67 5.51
CA THR A 15 13.04 -2.85 6.21
C THR A 15 12.91 -4.10 5.36
N TYR A 16 11.74 -4.32 4.74
CA TYR A 16 11.51 -5.43 3.81
C TYR A 16 12.48 -5.40 2.62
N ASN A 17 12.64 -4.24 1.99
CA ASN A 17 13.55 -4.06 0.86
C ASN A 17 15.01 -4.30 1.26
N GLN A 18 15.41 -3.86 2.45
CA GLN A 18 16.75 -4.07 2.97
C GLN A 18 17.02 -5.57 3.22
N ASN A 19 16.08 -6.27 3.86
CA ASN A 19 16.13 -7.72 4.06
C ASN A 19 16.27 -8.48 2.73
N LEU A 20 15.52 -8.08 1.70
CA LEU A 20 15.66 -8.65 0.35
C LEU A 20 17.05 -8.39 -0.27
N GLN A 21 17.61 -7.18 -0.09
CA GLN A 21 18.95 -6.83 -0.57
C GLN A 21 20.06 -7.61 0.13
N GLU A 22 19.83 -8.00 1.39
CA GLU A 22 20.70 -8.88 2.17
C GLU A 22 20.59 -10.35 1.72
N GLY A 23 19.73 -10.66 0.74
CA GLY A 23 19.59 -11.98 0.13
C GLY A 23 18.60 -12.90 0.84
N GLN A 24 17.78 -12.37 1.76
CA GLN A 24 16.72 -13.15 2.38
C GLN A 24 15.65 -13.55 1.35
N ALA A 25 15.06 -14.73 1.53
CA ALA A 25 13.91 -15.16 0.75
C ALA A 25 12.73 -14.21 0.99
N GLN A 26 11.90 -14.02 -0.04
CA GLN A 26 10.85 -13.00 -0.03
C GLN A 26 9.89 -13.11 1.16
N MET A 27 9.58 -14.34 1.60
CA MET A 27 8.68 -14.55 2.71
C MET A 27 9.32 -14.39 4.09
N ASP A 28 10.58 -14.77 4.22
CA ASP A 28 11.34 -14.56 5.45
C ASP A 28 11.58 -13.06 5.66
N ALA A 29 11.96 -12.35 4.60
CA ALA A 29 12.11 -10.89 4.60
C ALA A 29 10.84 -10.17 5.05
N LEU A 30 9.67 -10.65 4.61
CA LEU A 30 8.37 -10.07 4.97
C LEU A 30 8.02 -10.32 6.44
N ILE A 31 8.23 -11.55 6.93
CA ILE A 31 7.94 -11.92 8.31
C ILE A 31 8.85 -11.15 9.27
N ASP A 32 10.15 -11.08 8.98
CA ASP A 32 11.12 -10.36 9.81
C ASP A 32 10.85 -8.85 9.83
N ALA A 33 10.53 -8.27 8.68
CA ALA A 33 10.08 -6.88 8.61
C ALA A 33 8.81 -6.67 9.47
N GLY A 34 7.83 -7.56 9.35
CA GLY A 34 6.59 -7.50 10.13
C GLY A 34 6.82 -7.58 11.65
N LEU A 35 7.57 -8.57 12.11
CA LEU A 35 7.86 -8.78 13.54
C LEU A 35 8.65 -7.61 14.14
N SER A 36 9.66 -7.11 13.40
CA SER A 36 10.48 -6.00 13.88
C SER A 36 9.70 -4.69 13.98
N ARG A 37 8.66 -4.50 13.16
CA ARG A 37 7.86 -3.26 13.09
C ARG A 37 6.56 -3.31 13.86
N PHE A 38 6.07 -4.50 14.21
CA PHE A 38 4.85 -4.67 14.99
C PHE A 38 4.88 -3.88 16.31
N ARG A 39 5.92 -4.06 17.13
CA ARG A 39 6.00 -3.37 18.44
C ARG A 39 6.11 -1.85 18.31
N PRO A 40 7.00 -1.29 17.46
CA PRO A 40 7.08 0.16 17.25
C PRO A 40 5.77 0.79 16.74
N ILE A 41 5.10 0.16 15.78
CA ILE A 41 3.86 0.70 15.19
C ILE A 41 2.75 0.73 16.25
N VAL A 42 2.57 -0.37 16.99
CA VAL A 42 1.58 -0.43 18.07
C VAL A 42 1.88 0.62 19.15
N LEU A 43 3.15 0.77 19.54
CA LEU A 43 3.55 1.74 20.55
C LEU A 43 3.25 3.18 20.10
N THR A 44 3.55 3.55 18.85
CA THR A 44 3.24 4.88 18.31
C THR A 44 1.74 5.17 18.37
N SER A 45 0.90 4.20 17.99
CA SER A 45 -0.55 4.37 18.03
C SER A 45 -1.09 4.53 19.45
N VAL A 46 -0.60 3.71 20.38
CA VAL A 46 -0.96 3.80 21.81
C VAL A 46 -0.50 5.12 22.40
N THR A 47 0.74 5.55 22.16
CA THR A 47 1.26 6.82 22.66
C THR A 47 0.52 8.02 22.08
N THR A 48 0.14 7.98 20.80
CA THR A 48 -0.66 9.05 20.18
C THR A 48 -2.05 9.14 20.81
N PHE A 49 -2.71 8.00 21.00
CA PHE A 49 -4.00 7.93 21.68
C PHE A 49 -3.89 8.48 23.13
N ALA A 50 -2.87 8.02 23.86
CA ALA A 50 -2.62 8.46 25.24
C ALA A 50 -2.28 9.97 25.31
N GLY A 51 -1.53 10.50 24.34
CA GLY A 51 -1.19 11.92 24.28
C GLY A 51 -2.38 12.82 23.97
N LEU A 52 -3.40 12.29 23.27
CA LEU A 52 -4.65 12.99 23.00
C LEU A 52 -5.69 12.81 24.10
N ALA A 53 -5.54 11.83 24.99
CA ALA A 53 -6.49 11.57 26.07
C ALA A 53 -6.73 12.78 27.00
N PRO A 54 -5.72 13.56 27.44
CA PRO A 54 -5.94 14.74 28.30
C PRO A 54 -6.81 15.81 27.63
N LEU A 55 -6.66 16.01 26.32
CA LEU A 55 -7.47 16.95 25.53
C LEU A 55 -8.96 16.58 25.55
N LEU A 56 -9.30 15.30 25.70
CA LEU A 56 -10.68 14.82 25.77
C LEU A 56 -11.36 15.18 27.11
N PHE A 57 -10.58 15.46 28.16
CA PHE A 57 -11.09 15.85 29.48
C PHE A 57 -11.12 17.36 29.72
N GLU A 58 -10.58 18.15 28.79
CA GLU A 58 -10.52 19.60 28.88
C GLU A 58 -11.89 20.24 28.58
N LYS A 59 -12.32 21.21 29.40
CA LYS A 59 -13.67 21.81 29.31
C LYS A 59 -13.70 23.21 28.72
N SER A 60 -12.54 23.81 28.46
CA SER A 60 -12.45 25.16 27.88
C SER A 60 -13.17 25.28 26.52
N LEU A 61 -13.74 26.45 26.22
CA LEU A 61 -14.43 26.70 24.94
C LEU A 61 -13.53 26.53 23.72
N GLN A 62 -12.22 26.83 23.84
CA GLN A 62 -11.27 26.55 22.77
C GLN A 62 -11.07 25.04 22.55
N ALA A 63 -11.05 24.24 23.61
CA ALA A 63 -10.90 22.78 23.51
C ALA A 63 -12.12 22.09 22.90
N GLN A 64 -13.33 22.63 23.08
CA GLN A 64 -14.54 22.02 22.53
C GLN A 64 -14.55 21.89 20.99
N PHE A 65 -13.83 22.76 20.28
CA PHE A 65 -13.63 22.63 18.83
C PHE A 65 -12.58 21.58 18.46
N LEU A 66 -11.62 21.31 19.36
CA LEU A 66 -10.54 20.34 19.15
C LEU A 66 -10.93 18.92 19.53
N ILE A 67 -11.87 18.74 20.47
CA ILE A 67 -12.34 17.42 20.94
C ILE A 67 -12.85 16.54 19.77
N PRO A 68 -13.75 16.99 18.88
CA PRO A 68 -14.23 16.16 17.77
C PRO A 68 -13.11 15.73 16.82
N MET A 69 -12.14 16.62 16.59
CA MET A 69 -10.97 16.33 15.77
C MET A 69 -10.06 15.29 16.43
N ALA A 70 -9.79 15.43 17.73
CA ALA A 70 -8.95 14.52 18.49
C ALA A 70 -9.56 13.11 18.57
N ILE A 71 -10.87 12.99 18.79
CA ILE A 71 -11.58 11.70 18.81
C ILE A 71 -11.45 11.00 17.45
N SER A 72 -11.73 11.73 16.36
CA SER A 72 -11.64 11.20 14.99
C SER A 72 -10.24 10.65 14.68
N VAL A 73 -9.20 11.41 15.00
CA VAL A 73 -7.81 11.00 14.76
C VAL A 73 -7.41 9.81 15.63
N SER A 74 -7.76 9.82 16.91
CA SER A 74 -7.37 8.78 17.88
C SER A 74 -7.98 7.42 17.53
N PHE A 75 -9.29 7.39 17.29
CA PHE A 75 -9.97 6.15 16.88
C PHE A 75 -9.56 5.73 15.46
N GLY A 76 -9.45 6.68 14.53
CA GLY A 76 -8.99 6.41 13.17
C GLY A 76 -7.60 5.78 13.15
N LEU A 77 -6.69 6.23 14.03
CA LEU A 77 -5.35 5.66 14.16
C LEU A 77 -5.37 4.22 14.69
N LEU A 78 -6.12 3.94 15.75
CA LEU A 78 -6.19 2.58 16.30
C LEU A 78 -6.73 1.58 15.26
N VAL A 79 -7.82 1.95 14.57
CA VAL A 79 -8.43 1.09 13.54
C VAL A 79 -7.49 0.90 12.36
N ILE A 80 -6.90 1.98 11.84
CA ILE A 80 -6.05 1.89 10.66
C ILE A 80 -4.74 1.15 10.94
N THR A 81 -4.20 1.25 12.16
CA THR A 81 -3.02 0.48 12.58
C THR A 81 -3.30 -1.03 12.56
N MET A 82 -4.46 -1.46 13.04
CA MET A 82 -4.85 -2.87 12.99
C MET A 82 -5.01 -3.35 11.54
N ILE A 83 -5.61 -2.50 10.68
CA ILE A 83 -5.78 -2.82 9.26
C ILE A 83 -4.42 -2.89 8.56
N ILE A 84 -3.54 -1.89 8.71
CA ILE A 84 -2.30 -1.81 7.94
C ILE A 84 -1.31 -2.93 8.29
N LEU A 85 -1.26 -3.37 9.55
CA LEU A 85 -0.40 -4.48 9.96
C LEU A 85 -0.73 -5.80 9.24
N VAL A 86 -1.99 -5.98 8.81
CA VAL A 86 -2.42 -7.15 8.04
C VAL A 86 -2.43 -6.84 6.54
N LEU A 87 -2.95 -5.67 6.16
CA LEU A 87 -3.16 -5.29 4.78
C LEU A 87 -1.83 -5.06 4.04
N LEU A 88 -0.85 -4.43 4.70
CA LEU A 88 0.44 -4.12 4.07
C LEU A 88 1.20 -5.37 3.63
N PRO A 89 1.41 -6.41 4.46
CA PRO A 89 2.09 -7.62 4.01
C PRO A 89 1.29 -8.36 2.92
N VAL A 90 -0.04 -8.38 3.01
CA VAL A 90 -0.89 -8.97 1.97
C VAL A 90 -0.72 -8.24 0.64
N LEU A 91 -0.70 -6.91 0.65
CA LEU A 91 -0.51 -6.10 -0.55
C LEU A 91 0.88 -6.34 -1.16
N LEU A 92 1.93 -6.42 -0.37
CA LEU A 92 3.28 -6.71 -0.86
C LEU A 92 3.34 -8.06 -1.57
N VAL A 93 2.78 -9.11 -0.96
CA VAL A 93 2.70 -10.44 -1.60
C VAL A 93 1.83 -10.41 -2.85
N PHE A 94 0.69 -9.72 -2.81
CA PHE A 94 -0.20 -9.60 -3.95
C PHE A 94 0.50 -8.95 -5.15
N PHE A 95 1.14 -7.80 -4.95
CA PHE A 95 1.88 -7.12 -6.00
C PHE A 95 3.06 -7.95 -6.51
N ASN A 96 3.79 -8.60 -5.61
CA ASN A 96 4.87 -9.50 -5.99
C ASN A 96 4.37 -10.63 -6.90
N ARG A 97 3.34 -11.36 -6.48
CA ARG A 97 2.73 -12.45 -7.26
C ARG A 97 2.20 -11.97 -8.60
N THR A 98 1.56 -10.80 -8.63
CA THR A 98 1.04 -10.20 -9.87
C THR A 98 2.18 -9.92 -10.86
N LYS A 99 3.33 -9.42 -10.38
CA LYS A 99 4.54 -9.21 -11.20
C LYS A 99 5.13 -10.54 -11.71
N VAL A 100 5.21 -11.57 -10.87
CA VAL A 100 5.71 -12.90 -11.30
C VAL A 100 4.83 -13.49 -12.39
N LEU A 101 3.51 -13.42 -12.23
CA LEU A 101 2.56 -13.93 -13.22
C LEU A 101 2.64 -13.17 -14.54
N ALA A 102 2.69 -11.83 -14.48
CA ALA A 102 2.83 -10.99 -15.66
C ALA A 102 4.16 -11.25 -16.39
N SER A 103 5.26 -11.39 -15.65
CA SER A 103 6.58 -11.67 -16.23
C SER A 103 6.68 -13.09 -16.80
N SER A 104 6.09 -14.09 -16.13
CA SER A 104 6.07 -15.47 -16.60
C SER A 104 5.24 -15.64 -17.87
N ALA A 105 4.14 -14.89 -18.03
CA ALA A 105 3.33 -14.90 -19.24
C ALA A 105 4.06 -14.32 -20.46
N TRP A 106 5.03 -13.41 -20.25
CA TRP A 106 5.78 -12.76 -21.32
C TRP A 106 7.09 -13.47 -21.66
N ASN A 107 7.87 -13.85 -20.64
CA ASN A 107 9.22 -14.40 -20.81
C ASN A 107 9.26 -15.92 -20.91
N GLY A 108 8.14 -16.62 -20.64
CA GLY A 108 8.07 -18.10 -20.63
C GLY A 108 8.78 -18.77 -19.45
N GLU A 109 9.66 -18.04 -18.74
CA GLU A 109 10.35 -18.48 -17.53
C GLU A 109 9.69 -17.90 -16.27
N LYS A 110 9.65 -18.67 -15.17
CA LYS A 110 9.14 -18.20 -13.88
C LYS A 110 10.28 -17.53 -13.11
N PRO A 111 10.35 -16.19 -13.02
CA PRO A 111 11.37 -15.53 -12.22
C PRO A 111 11.18 -15.84 -10.74
N SER A 112 12.28 -15.85 -9.98
CA SER A 112 12.21 -15.95 -8.51
C SER A 112 11.42 -14.76 -7.93
N TYR A 113 10.73 -14.98 -6.81
CA TYR A 113 9.91 -13.93 -6.17
C TYR A 113 10.75 -12.71 -5.76
N GLU A 114 12.03 -12.90 -5.44
CA GLU A 114 12.98 -11.84 -5.11
C GLU A 114 13.42 -11.06 -6.36
N ALA A 115 13.51 -11.73 -7.51
CA ALA A 115 14.00 -11.15 -8.76
C ALA A 115 13.01 -10.18 -9.41
N VAL A 116 11.72 -10.23 -9.04
CA VAL A 116 10.71 -9.27 -9.51
C VAL A 116 10.61 -8.04 -8.62
N GLU A 117 11.26 -8.04 -7.46
CA GLU A 117 11.22 -6.91 -6.54
C GLU A 117 12.19 -5.82 -7.00
N ALA A 118 11.72 -4.58 -6.92
CA ALA A 118 12.51 -3.42 -7.35
C ALA A 118 13.78 -3.23 -6.51
N ALA A 119 13.80 -3.74 -5.28
CA ALA A 119 14.93 -3.65 -4.37
C ALA A 119 16.14 -4.51 -4.81
N VAL A 120 15.91 -5.62 -5.52
CA VAL A 120 16.95 -6.61 -5.90
C VAL A 120 17.11 -6.70 -7.42
N SER A 121 16.07 -6.39 -8.19
CA SER A 121 16.12 -6.48 -9.65
C SER A 121 17.10 -5.47 -10.26
N LYS A 122 18.11 -5.97 -10.98
CA LYS A 122 19.02 -5.17 -11.82
C LYS A 122 18.36 -4.60 -13.09
N LYS A 123 17.25 -5.19 -13.55
CA LYS A 123 16.40 -4.63 -14.62
C LYS A 123 15.25 -3.89 -13.94
N GLY A 124 15.26 -2.56 -14.04
CA GLY A 124 14.37 -1.70 -13.26
C GLY A 124 12.91 -2.13 -13.32
N GLY A 125 12.25 -2.17 -12.16
CA GLY A 125 10.84 -2.55 -12.00
C GLY A 125 9.80 -1.64 -12.68
N TYR A 126 10.24 -0.81 -13.64
CA TYR A 126 9.40 0.05 -14.46
C TYR A 126 8.58 -0.74 -15.49
N ASP A 127 9.03 -1.93 -15.89
CA ASP A 127 8.33 -2.74 -16.90
C ASP A 127 6.89 -3.06 -16.46
N PHE A 128 6.67 -3.49 -15.22
CA PHE A 128 5.32 -3.79 -14.71
C PHE A 128 4.41 -2.55 -14.67
N VAL A 129 4.94 -1.41 -14.22
CA VAL A 129 4.17 -0.15 -14.15
C VAL A 129 3.80 0.30 -15.56
N ILE A 130 4.74 0.20 -16.50
CA ILE A 130 4.51 0.51 -17.91
C ILE A 130 3.44 -0.43 -18.48
N TYR A 131 3.49 -1.74 -18.23
CA TYR A 131 2.47 -2.67 -18.69
C TYR A 131 1.08 -2.37 -18.11
N MET A 132 0.99 -2.03 -16.82
CA MET A 132 -0.28 -1.65 -16.19
C MET A 132 -0.87 -0.39 -16.83
N VAL A 133 -0.03 0.62 -17.06
CA VAL A 133 -0.43 1.87 -17.73
C VAL A 133 -0.85 1.61 -19.18
N LEU A 134 -0.11 0.79 -19.92
CA LEU A 134 -0.44 0.41 -21.30
C LEU A 134 -1.77 -0.35 -21.38
N ILE A 135 -2.03 -1.27 -20.46
CA ILE A 135 -3.32 -1.98 -20.37
C ILE A 135 -4.45 -1.01 -20.05
N PHE A 136 -4.24 -0.07 -19.13
CA PHE A 136 -5.26 0.92 -18.76
C PHE A 136 -5.59 1.85 -19.93
N ILE A 137 -4.57 2.29 -20.67
CA ILE A 137 -4.72 3.08 -21.89
C ILE A 137 -5.44 2.25 -22.97
N ALA A 138 -5.03 1.00 -23.19
CA ALA A 138 -5.67 0.12 -24.17
C ALA A 138 -7.15 -0.13 -23.85
N LEU A 139 -7.49 -0.35 -22.57
CA LEU A 139 -8.88 -0.49 -22.11
C LEU A 139 -9.68 0.81 -22.28
N ALA A 140 -9.08 1.97 -21.99
CA ALA A 140 -9.72 3.26 -22.19
C ALA A 140 -10.01 3.53 -23.69
N ILE A 141 -9.08 3.16 -24.58
CA ILE A 141 -9.27 3.25 -26.04
C ILE A 141 -10.35 2.26 -26.49
N LEU A 142 -10.33 1.02 -25.99
CA LEU A 142 -11.34 0.03 -26.32
C LEU A 142 -12.75 0.52 -25.94
N LEU A 143 -12.90 1.05 -24.72
CA LEU A 143 -14.17 1.61 -24.23
C LEU A 143 -14.64 2.80 -25.07
N SER A 144 -13.73 3.69 -25.49
CA SER A 144 -14.10 4.83 -26.34
C SER A 144 -14.53 4.40 -27.75
N MET A 145 -13.92 3.35 -28.32
CA MET A 145 -14.33 2.78 -29.61
C MET A 145 -15.74 2.16 -29.54
N PHE A 146 -16.04 1.40 -28.49
CA PHE A 146 -17.38 0.84 -28.30
C PHE A 146 -18.43 1.91 -28.00
N GLY A 147 -18.09 2.94 -27.22
CA GLY A 147 -18.97 4.09 -26.98
C GLY A 147 -19.35 4.84 -28.25
N GLY A 148 -18.39 5.02 -29.17
CA GLY A 148 -18.62 5.67 -30.47
C GLY A 148 -19.52 4.88 -31.42
N GLN A 149 -19.41 3.55 -31.43
CA GLN A 149 -20.26 2.68 -32.24
C GLN A 149 -21.71 2.64 -31.72
N ILE A 150 -21.91 2.68 -30.40
CA ILE A 150 -23.24 2.73 -29.79
C ILE A 150 -23.91 4.09 -30.05
N ALA A 151 -23.16 5.19 -29.94
CA ALA A 151 -23.69 6.53 -30.20
C ALA A 151 -24.10 6.74 -31.68
N THR A 152 -23.32 6.21 -32.62
CA THR A 152 -23.65 6.28 -34.06
C THR A 152 -24.78 5.33 -34.46
N ALA A 153 -24.91 4.17 -33.80
CA ALA A 153 -26.04 3.26 -34.00
C ALA A 153 -27.37 3.81 -33.46
N ILE A 154 -27.34 4.66 -32.42
CA ILE A 154 -28.55 5.28 -31.83
C ILE A 154 -28.94 6.58 -32.57
N ALA A 155 -27.97 7.35 -33.08
CA ALA A 155 -28.23 8.60 -33.81
C ALA A 155 -28.56 8.42 -35.31
N GLY A 156 -28.50 7.19 -35.82
CA GLY A 156 -28.75 6.83 -37.22
C GLY A 156 -30.19 6.39 -37.55
N ASN A 157 -31.14 6.59 -36.63
CA ASN A 157 -32.58 6.38 -36.83
C ASN A 157 -33.36 7.60 -36.32
#